data_AF-A0A5A9X6F4-F1
#
_entry.id   AF-A0A5A9X6F4-F1
#
_cell.length_a   1.000
_cell.length_b   1.000
_cell.length_c   1.000
_cell.angle_alpha   90.00
_cell.angle_beta   90.00
_cell.angle_gamma   90.00
#
_symmetry.space_group_name_H-M   'P 1'
#
loop_
_entity.id
_entity.type
_entity.pdbx_description
1 polymer ?
#
loop_
_entity_poly.entity_id
_entity_poly.type
_entity_poly.pdbx_seq_one_letter_code
_entity_poly.pdbx_strand_id
1 'polypeptide(L)'
;MACEILACCQFIKDNMSAFPETSEYIKQKQCLGDYESCNWFKIYKEFGGENIPADLDPYDIEEVKKVVQCLRNKQLSEKNDLE
;
A
#
# COMPACT_ATOMS: atom_id res chain seq x y z
N MET A 1 -0.80 0.07 18.03
CA MET A 1 0.08 1.14 17.49
C MET A 1 -0.63 1.76 16.28
N ALA A 2 -0.33 3.00 15.92
CA ALA A 2 -0.94 3.62 14.74
C ALA A 2 -0.08 3.38 13.50
N CYS A 3 -0.72 3.27 12.34
CA CYS A 3 -0.07 3.15 11.04
C CYS A 3 0.82 4.36 10.74
N GLU A 4 2.13 4.14 10.63
CA GLU A 4 3.12 5.20 10.39
C GLU A 4 2.97 5.89 9.03
N ILE A 5 2.36 5.22 8.05
CA ILE A 5 2.18 5.75 6.70
C ILE A 5 0.85 6.47 6.50
N LEU A 6 0.00 6.57 7.53
CA LEU A 6 -1.35 7.12 7.39
C LEU A 6 -1.34 8.53 6.79
N ALA A 7 -0.36 9.37 7.16
CA ALA A 7 -0.24 10.74 6.67
C ALA A 7 0.08 10.83 5.16
N CYS A 8 0.70 9.80 4.59
CA CYS A 8 1.11 9.75 3.18
C CYS A 8 0.41 8.64 2.38
N CYS A 9 -0.57 7.94 2.97
CA CYS A 9 -1.26 6.84 2.32
C CYS A 9 -2.17 7.33 1.18
N GLN A 10 -1.77 7.07 -0.07
CA GLN A 10 -2.51 7.55 -1.23
C GLN A 10 -3.88 6.89 -1.36
N PHE A 11 -4.04 5.62 -0.96
CA PHE A 11 -5.36 5.00 -0.93
C PHE A 11 -6.38 5.81 -0.10
N ILE A 12 -5.97 6.28 1.07
CA ILE A 12 -6.83 7.09 1.95
C ILE A 12 -7.03 8.51 1.39
N LYS A 13 -5.98 9.08 0.78
CA LYS A 13 -5.99 10.46 0.29
C LYS A 13 -6.77 10.62 -1.01
N ASP A 14 -6.56 9.72 -1.96
CA ASP A 14 -7.03 9.85 -3.33
C ASP A 14 -8.30 9.00 -3.52
N ASN A 15 -8.25 7.70 -3.21
CA ASN A 15 -9.33 6.76 -3.51
C ASN A 15 -10.52 6.86 -2.54
N MET A 16 -10.29 7.34 -1.32
CA MET A 16 -11.33 7.47 -0.29
C MET A 16 -11.84 8.91 -0.08
N SER A 17 -11.34 9.88 -0.85
CA SER A 17 -11.72 11.30 -0.73
C SER A 17 -13.22 11.54 -0.97
N ALA A 18 -13.82 10.77 -1.87
CA ALA A 18 -15.25 10.83 -2.18
C ALA A 18 -16.15 10.13 -1.14
N PHE A 19 -15.58 9.35 -0.22
CA PHE A 19 -16.31 8.52 0.74
C PHE A 19 -15.78 8.74 2.19
N PRO A 20 -16.04 9.91 2.80
CA PRO A 20 -15.41 10.31 4.06
C PRO A 20 -15.76 9.40 5.24
N GLU A 21 -17.02 8.94 5.36
CA GLU A 21 -17.44 8.03 6.44
C GLU A 21 -16.77 6.66 6.31
N THR A 22 -16.73 6.10 5.10
CA THR A 22 -16.04 4.84 4.82
C THR A 22 -14.53 4.98 5.05
N SER A 23 -13.94 6.12 4.68
CA SER A 23 -12.54 6.45 4.95
C SER A 23 -12.24 6.41 6.45
N GLU A 24 -13.10 7.02 7.27
CA GLU A 24 -12.94 7.03 8.72
C GLU A 24 -13.07 5.62 9.32
N TYR A 25 -14.05 4.83 8.86
CA TYR A 25 -14.18 3.44 9.29
C TYR A 25 -12.93 2.60 8.97
N ILE A 26 -12.40 2.72 7.75
CA ILE A 26 -11.16 2.02 7.34
C ILE A 26 -9.98 2.48 8.20
N LYS A 27 -9.84 3.80 8.46
CA LYS A 27 -8.79 4.34 9.34
C LYS A 27 -8.87 3.75 10.74
N GLN A 28 -10.06 3.66 11.32
CA GLN A 28 -10.24 3.09 12.66
C GLN A 28 -9.90 1.59 12.69
N LYS A 29 -10.41 0.82 11.72
CA LYS A 29 -10.25 -0.64 11.70
C LYS A 29 -8.84 -1.09 11.33
N GLN A 30 -8.27 -0.48 10.31
CA GLN A 30 -6.97 -0.86 9.75
C GLN A 30 -5.87 0.03 10.33
N CYS A 31 -5.94 1.34 10.12
CA CYS A 31 -4.81 2.22 10.46
C CYS A 31 -4.57 2.36 11.98
N LEU A 32 -5.62 2.33 12.80
CA LEU A 32 -5.51 2.39 14.27
C LEU A 32 -5.68 1.03 14.95
N GLY A 33 -6.12 0.02 14.18
CA GLY A 33 -6.27 -1.36 14.63
C GLY A 33 -5.12 -2.21 14.06
N ASP A 34 -5.46 -3.05 13.10
CA ASP A 34 -4.53 -4.00 12.48
C ASP A 34 -3.97 -3.46 11.15
N TYR A 35 -3.02 -2.53 11.25
CA TYR A 35 -2.39 -1.95 10.07
C TYR A 35 -1.38 -2.91 9.43
N GLU A 36 -0.89 -3.89 10.19
CA GLU A 36 0.05 -4.90 9.69
C GLU A 36 -0.58 -5.85 8.69
N SER A 37 -1.90 -6.06 8.74
CA SER A 37 -2.61 -6.82 7.70
C SER A 37 -2.86 -6.04 6.41
N CYS A 38 -2.77 -4.71 6.43
CA CYS A 38 -3.03 -3.85 5.27
C CYS A 38 -2.00 -4.07 4.15
N ASN A 39 -2.48 -4.40 2.95
CA ASN A 39 -1.59 -4.66 1.81
C ASN A 39 -0.81 -3.43 1.37
N TRP A 40 -1.43 -2.25 1.40
CA TRP A 40 -0.73 -0.98 1.12
C TRP A 40 0.43 -0.74 2.08
N PHE A 41 0.24 -1.00 3.37
CA PHE A 41 1.31 -0.88 4.37
C PHE A 41 2.45 -1.86 4.10
N LYS A 42 2.14 -3.13 3.82
CA LYS A 42 3.15 -4.16 3.50
C LYS A 42 3.99 -3.77 2.28
N ILE A 43 3.34 -3.33 1.20
CA ILE A 43 4.04 -2.92 -0.03
C ILE A 43 4.91 -1.69 0.26
N TYR A 44 4.39 -0.69 0.99
CA TYR A 44 5.17 0.49 1.36
C TYR A 44 6.44 0.12 2.14
N LYS A 45 6.34 -0.77 3.13
CA LYS A 45 7.48 -1.21 3.94
C LYS A 45 8.54 -1.95 3.13
N GLU A 46 8.15 -2.71 2.12
CA GLU A 46 9.06 -3.55 1.31
C GLU A 46 9.65 -2.76 0.11
N PHE A 47 8.87 -1.88 -0.52
CA PHE A 47 9.21 -1.27 -1.82
C PHE A 47 9.23 0.26 -1.84
N GLY A 48 8.81 0.94 -0.78
CA GLY A 48 8.62 2.40 -0.77
C GLY A 48 7.29 2.82 -1.42
N GLY A 49 6.78 3.98 -1.00
CA GLY A 49 5.46 4.47 -1.42
C GLY A 49 5.40 4.93 -2.88
N GLU A 50 6.52 5.38 -3.43
CA GLU A 50 6.66 5.87 -4.81
C GLU A 50 6.51 4.77 -5.86
N ASN A 51 6.66 3.50 -5.47
CA ASN A 51 6.54 2.34 -6.36
C ASN A 51 5.13 1.74 -6.37
N ILE A 52 4.22 2.24 -5.54
CA ILE A 52 2.85 1.72 -5.45
C ILE A 52 1.98 2.39 -6.52
N PRO A 53 1.29 1.63 -7.39
CA PRO A 53 0.32 2.21 -8.32
C PRO A 53 -0.77 2.97 -7.56
N ALA A 54 -1.11 4.18 -8.00
CA ALA A 54 -2.10 5.03 -7.33
C ALA A 54 -3.52 4.43 -7.36
N ASP A 55 -3.81 3.65 -8.40
CA ASP A 55 -5.08 2.96 -8.64
C ASP A 55 -5.19 1.60 -7.93
N LEU A 56 -4.13 1.13 -7.27
CA LEU A 56 -4.13 -0.17 -6.59
C LEU A 56 -5.14 -0.20 -5.43
N ASP A 57 -6.13 -1.09 -5.51
CA ASP A 57 -7.01 -1.39 -4.39
C ASP A 57 -6.31 -2.37 -3.40
N PRO A 58 -6.06 -1.98 -2.13
CA PRO A 58 -5.51 -2.89 -1.12
C PRO A 58 -6.35 -4.15 -0.87
N TYR A 59 -7.63 -4.16 -1.25
CA TYR A 59 -8.54 -5.28 -1.01
C TYR A 59 -8.63 -6.24 -2.20
N ASP A 60 -8.16 -5.86 -3.39
CA ASP A 60 -8.03 -6.78 -4.52
C ASP A 60 -6.74 -7.62 -4.36
N ILE A 61 -6.91 -8.81 -3.79
CA ILE A 61 -5.80 -9.71 -3.48
C ILE A 61 -5.05 -10.17 -4.74
N GLU A 62 -5.75 -10.32 -5.88
CA GLU A 62 -5.12 -10.77 -7.11
C GLU A 62 -4.31 -9.65 -7.76
N GLU A 63 -4.81 -8.42 -7.73
CA GLU A 63 -4.07 -7.24 -8.16
C GLU A 63 -2.84 -7.00 -7.28
N VAL A 64 -3.00 -7.03 -5.97
CA VAL A 64 -1.91 -6.88 -4.99
C VAL A 64 -0.80 -7.89 -5.25
N LYS A 65 -1.13 -9.17 -5.50
CA LYS A 65 -0.13 -10.20 -5.81
C LYS A 65 0.67 -9.86 -7.08
N LYS A 66 0.00 -9.40 -8.14
CA LYS A 66 0.65 -9.03 -9.40
C LYS A 66 1.59 -7.84 -9.20
N VAL A 67 1.16 -6.82 -8.46
CA VAL A 67 2.00 -5.65 -8.14
C VAL A 67 3.22 -6.07 -7.34
N VAL A 68 3.05 -6.83 -6.26
CA VAL A 68 4.17 -7.30 -5.44
C VAL A 68 5.16 -8.12 -6.27
N GLN A 69 4.67 -9.03 -7.13
CA GLN A 69 5.54 -9.81 -8.00
C GLN A 69 6.32 -8.93 -9.00
N CYS A 70 5.66 -7.95 -9.60
CA CYS A 70 6.29 -7.00 -10.51
C CYS A 70 7.41 -6.20 -9.81
N LEU A 71 7.12 -5.68 -8.62
CA LEU A 71 8.08 -4.90 -7.83
C LEU A 71 9.29 -5.73 -7.39
N ARG A 72 9.11 -6.98 -7.00
CA ARG A 72 10.23 -7.88 -6.71
C ARG A 72 11.10 -8.14 -7.93
N ASN A 73 10.48 -8.39 -9.08
CA ASN A 73 11.22 -8.59 -10.33
C ASN A 73 12.06 -7.35 -10.69
N LYS A 74 11.49 -6.14 -10.52
CA LYS A 74 12.19 -4.87 -10.72
C LYS A 74 13.39 -4.71 -9.78
N GLN A 75 13.22 -4.98 -8.48
CA GLN A 75 14.32 -4.94 -7.51
C GLN A 75 15.44 -5.94 -7.86
N LEU A 76 15.09 -7.11 -8.41
CA LEU A 76 16.08 -8.11 -8.84
C LEU A 76 16.84 -7.64 -10.08
N SER A 77 16.18 -7.04 -11.08
CA SER A 77 16.87 -6.50 -12.26
C SER A 77 17.84 -5.37 -11.87
N GLU A 78 17.42 -4.44 -11.02
CA GLU A 78 18.25 -3.30 -10.60
C GLU A 78 19.49 -3.75 -9.81
N LYS A 79 19.40 -4.85 -9.05
CA LYS A 79 20.55 -5.44 -8.35
C LYS A 79 21.54 -6.10 -9.29
N ASN A 80 21.07 -6.76 -10.34
CA ASN A 80 21.92 -7.44 -11.32
C ASN A 80 22.68 -6.46 -12.22
N ASP A 81 22.22 -5.22 -12.36
CA ASP A 81 22.88 -4.16 -13.15
C ASP A 81 24.01 -3.45 -12.36
N LEU A 82 24.20 -3.78 -11.07
CA LEU A 82 25.20 -3.20 -10.16
C LEU A 82 26.39 -4.14 -9.85
N GLU A 83 26.41 -5.35 -10.40
CA GLU A 83 27.52 -6.33 -10.33
C GLU A 83 28.29 -6.41 -11.67
#